data_AF-A0A2W4N9B5-F1
#
_entry.id   AF-A0A2W4N9B5-F1
#
_cell.length_a   1.000
_cell.length_b   1.000
_cell.length_c   1.000
_cell.angle_alpha   90.00
_cell.angle_beta   90.00
_cell.angle_gamma   90.00
#
_symmetry.space_group_name_H-M   'P 1'
#
loop_
_entity.id
_entity.type
_entity.pdbx_description
1 polymer ?
#
loop_
_entity_poly.entity_id
_entity_poly.type
_entity_poly.pdbx_seq_one_letter_code
_entity_poly.pdbx_strand_id
1 'polypeptide(L)'
;MQDRTGGAQPTFYVDDITLEEDLDPNGPTLSDGLVRPAAAPAGARAGVVLQVRVADPQGSADIVAVTVDATGLGRGTLTLRDDGRSNDGAAGDGVFGALTSVAAGVPPGEHLLVAQARDRAGNRASLQLGAFTVLGPAGGAVPPGLPARPAYGTNDWDESAALDWQGSSGVPWDYVYQYITYDWYVNGWGAPGQSAREADYVGRFVRYAWGKGYVPVLSVYLMLGVPPATGEGGEQYAQKLQNPGTVASYLAALREAAHQARGERPVIFHLEPDFYGFMQAYSRSPTRPEGVVPDDPSSIPVALNVDGYPDTLAGLGEHMVDLIRAEAPNALVAPHASMWATGREPNAVPPGEVIDLARDTAAFIDAMGGSEADLLFVEWSDRDAGSGLRPWWDDTNRTLPRPARAVLWENALSAPPGNP
;
A
#
# COMPACT_ATOMS: atom_id res chain seq x y z
N MET A 1 -20.85 -37.77 -8.75
CA MET A 1 -21.28 -39.17 -8.54
C MET A 1 -22.05 -39.62 -9.77
N GLN A 2 -21.80 -40.81 -10.29
CA GLN A 2 -22.49 -41.31 -11.49
C GLN A 2 -23.18 -42.63 -11.14
N ASP A 3 -24.49 -42.72 -11.36
CA ASP A 3 -25.18 -43.99 -11.40
C ASP A 3 -24.80 -44.72 -12.70
N ARG A 4 -24.52 -46.01 -12.56
CA ARG A 4 -24.14 -46.98 -13.60
C ARG A 4 -25.23 -47.28 -14.62
N THR A 5 -26.44 -46.73 -14.48
CA THR A 5 -27.61 -47.06 -15.32
C THR A 5 -27.87 -46.10 -16.50
N GLY A 6 -27.15 -44.99 -16.60
CA GLY A 6 -27.30 -44.06 -17.74
C GLY A 6 -28.64 -43.29 -17.79
N GLY A 7 -29.40 -43.28 -16.69
CA GLY A 7 -30.63 -42.49 -16.57
C GLY A 7 -30.38 -40.98 -16.50
N ALA A 8 -31.41 -40.19 -16.80
CA ALA A 8 -31.37 -38.73 -16.66
C ALA A 8 -31.03 -38.34 -15.22
N GLN A 9 -30.00 -37.51 -15.03
CA GLN A 9 -29.57 -37.12 -13.69
C GLN A 9 -30.58 -36.13 -13.07
N PRO A 10 -30.98 -36.32 -11.80
CA PRO A 10 -31.70 -35.29 -11.09
C PRO A 10 -30.80 -34.07 -10.92
N THR A 11 -31.34 -32.88 -11.18
CA THR A 11 -30.63 -31.63 -10.89
C THR A 11 -30.48 -31.49 -9.37
N PHE A 12 -29.23 -31.44 -8.92
CA PHE A 12 -28.88 -31.16 -7.52
C PHE A 12 -28.79 -29.65 -7.34
N TYR A 13 -29.63 -29.10 -6.47
CA TYR A 13 -29.58 -27.69 -6.08
C TYR A 13 -29.00 -27.61 -4.68
N VAL A 14 -27.97 -26.78 -4.53
CA VAL A 14 -27.43 -26.36 -3.23
C VAL A 14 -27.93 -24.95 -3.01
N ASP A 15 -28.57 -24.71 -1.87
CA ASP A 15 -29.03 -23.39 -1.46
C ASP A 15 -27.90 -22.71 -0.67
N ASP A 16 -27.56 -23.27 0.50
CA ASP A 16 -26.50 -22.78 1.36
C ASP A 16 -25.47 -23.87 1.71
N ILE A 17 -24.21 -23.45 1.79
CA ILE A 17 -23.13 -24.21 2.44
C ILE A 17 -22.55 -23.28 3.51
N THR A 18 -22.74 -23.64 4.76
CA THR A 18 -22.21 -22.90 5.91
C THR A 18 -21.28 -23.80 6.72
N LEU A 19 -20.18 -23.24 7.21
CA LEU A 19 -19.40 -23.82 8.29
C LEU A 19 -20.00 -23.32 9.61
N GLU A 20 -20.67 -24.20 10.34
CA GLU A 20 -21.18 -23.91 11.68
C GLU A 20 -20.34 -24.67 12.71
N GLU A 21 -19.86 -23.97 13.75
CA GLU A 21 -19.34 -24.61 14.97
C GLU A 21 -20.52 -24.85 15.92
N ASP A 22 -20.79 -26.11 16.26
CA ASP A 22 -21.75 -26.49 17.31
C ASP A 22 -21.10 -26.25 18.68
N LEU A 23 -21.22 -25.01 19.17
CA LEU A 23 -20.65 -24.59 20.44
C LEU A 23 -21.57 -25.06 21.58
N ASP A 24 -21.04 -25.91 22.47
CA ASP A 24 -21.75 -26.30 23.70
C ASP A 24 -21.92 -25.06 24.59
N PRO A 25 -23.14 -24.75 25.09
CA PRO A 25 -23.36 -23.63 26.01
C PRO A 25 -22.58 -23.73 27.33
N ASN A 26 -22.04 -24.92 27.64
CA ASN A 26 -21.15 -25.18 28.76
C ASN A 26 -19.67 -25.15 28.38
N GLY A 27 -19.35 -24.83 27.12
CA GLY A 27 -17.97 -24.74 26.64
C GLY A 27 -17.36 -23.37 26.88
N PRO A 28 -16.03 -23.27 26.68
CA PRO A 28 -15.34 -22.00 26.81
C PRO A 28 -15.73 -21.05 25.67
N THR A 29 -15.54 -19.75 25.89
CA THR A 29 -15.74 -18.67 24.92
C THR A 29 -14.46 -17.86 24.82
N LEU A 30 -14.14 -17.40 23.61
CA LEU A 30 -12.96 -16.57 23.34
C LEU A 30 -13.40 -15.19 22.83
N SER A 31 -12.75 -14.14 23.32
CA SER A 31 -12.95 -12.76 22.85
C SER A 31 -11.64 -11.97 22.87
N ASP A 32 -11.67 -10.74 22.36
CA ASP A 32 -10.58 -9.76 22.49
C ASP A 32 -9.19 -10.27 22.05
N GLY A 33 -9.16 -11.10 21.00
CA GLY A 33 -7.91 -11.61 20.45
C GLY A 33 -6.99 -10.47 19.97
N LEU A 34 -5.69 -10.65 20.13
CA LEU A 34 -4.70 -9.67 19.70
C LEU A 34 -3.45 -10.35 19.15
N VAL A 35 -2.93 -9.79 18.05
CA VAL A 35 -1.60 -10.08 17.51
C VAL A 35 -0.85 -8.77 17.36
N ARG A 36 0.31 -8.63 18.01
CA ARG A 36 1.11 -7.38 17.91
C ARG A 36 2.63 -7.64 17.95
N PRO A 37 3.41 -7.12 16.98
CA PRO A 37 2.95 -6.46 15.75
C PRO A 37 2.21 -7.45 14.83
N ALA A 38 1.47 -6.94 13.85
CA ALA A 38 0.77 -7.74 12.85
C ALA A 38 1.66 -8.16 11.66
N ALA A 39 2.93 -7.73 11.64
CA ALA A 39 3.89 -8.14 10.64
C ALA A 39 5.32 -8.19 11.22
N ALA A 40 6.14 -9.11 10.74
CA ALA A 40 7.58 -9.13 11.04
C ALA A 40 8.38 -9.91 9.99
N PRO A 41 9.67 -9.60 9.79
CA PRO A 41 10.56 -10.44 8.98
C PRO A 41 10.79 -11.82 9.60
N ALA A 42 11.04 -12.81 8.76
CA ALA A 42 11.48 -14.13 9.21
C ALA A 42 12.81 -14.03 9.99
N GLY A 43 12.91 -14.72 11.14
CA GLY A 43 14.11 -14.69 11.98
C GLY A 43 14.33 -13.38 12.76
N ALA A 44 13.38 -12.44 12.72
CA ALA A 44 13.44 -11.23 13.53
C ALA A 44 13.53 -11.56 15.04
N ARG A 45 14.36 -10.81 15.75
CA ARG A 45 14.48 -10.92 17.23
C ARG A 45 13.32 -10.27 17.97
N ALA A 46 12.59 -9.36 17.31
CA ALA A 46 11.41 -8.72 17.88
C ALA A 46 10.32 -9.78 18.13
N GLY A 47 9.75 -9.76 19.34
CA GLY A 47 8.72 -10.72 19.72
C GLY A 47 7.35 -10.33 19.17
N VAL A 48 6.56 -11.35 18.83
CA VAL A 48 5.14 -11.25 18.49
C VAL A 48 4.34 -11.64 19.72
N VAL A 49 3.57 -10.70 20.24
CA VAL A 49 2.65 -10.90 21.35
C VAL A 49 1.33 -11.44 20.80
N LEU A 50 0.88 -12.55 21.37
CA LEU A 50 -0.42 -13.16 21.13
C LEU A 50 -1.21 -13.09 22.42
N GLN A 51 -2.44 -12.56 22.38
CA GLN A 51 -3.34 -12.56 23.53
C GLN A 51 -4.75 -12.96 23.12
N VAL A 52 -5.49 -13.54 24.05
CA VAL A 52 -6.93 -13.79 23.92
C VAL A 52 -7.59 -13.83 25.28
N ARG A 53 -8.79 -13.29 25.40
CA ARG A 53 -9.62 -13.47 26.60
C ARG A 53 -10.38 -14.79 26.47
N VAL A 54 -10.37 -15.59 27.52
CA VAL A 54 -11.12 -16.84 27.60
C VAL A 54 -11.98 -16.85 28.85
N ALA A 55 -13.26 -17.15 28.70
CA ALA A 55 -14.19 -17.33 29.79
C ALA A 55 -14.92 -18.65 29.65
N ASP A 56 -15.24 -19.27 30.77
CA ASP A 56 -15.93 -20.55 30.83
C ASP A 56 -17.07 -20.46 31.88
N PRO A 57 -18.29 -20.93 31.59
CA PRO A 57 -19.42 -20.83 32.53
C PRO A 57 -19.16 -21.50 33.89
N GLN A 58 -18.28 -22.50 33.94
CA GLN A 58 -17.88 -23.24 35.14
C GLN A 58 -16.73 -22.54 35.90
N GLY A 59 -16.22 -21.44 35.35
CA GLY A 59 -15.16 -20.62 35.90
C GLY A 59 -13.78 -20.92 35.32
N SER A 60 -12.83 -20.00 35.49
CA SER A 60 -11.51 -20.06 34.86
C SER A 60 -10.69 -21.32 35.19
N ALA A 61 -10.95 -21.96 36.34
CA ALA A 61 -10.30 -23.20 36.73
C ALA A 61 -10.71 -24.41 35.86
N ASP A 62 -11.83 -24.33 35.12
CA ASP A 62 -12.28 -25.37 34.21
C ASP A 62 -11.56 -25.35 32.86
N ILE A 63 -10.98 -24.21 32.49
CA ILE A 63 -10.15 -24.08 31.28
C ILE A 63 -8.88 -24.91 31.46
N VAL A 64 -8.67 -25.93 30.61
CA VAL A 64 -7.51 -26.83 30.70
C VAL A 64 -6.39 -26.50 29.72
N ALA A 65 -6.73 -25.88 28.59
CA ALA A 65 -5.75 -25.54 27.57
C ALA A 65 -6.22 -24.34 26.74
N VAL A 66 -5.31 -23.39 26.53
CA VAL A 66 -5.45 -22.33 25.53
C VAL A 66 -4.23 -22.39 24.63
N THR A 67 -4.46 -22.52 23.33
CA THR A 67 -3.38 -22.69 22.35
C THR A 67 -3.61 -21.87 21.10
N VAL A 68 -2.54 -21.52 20.39
CA VAL A 68 -2.59 -20.91 19.05
C VAL A 68 -1.87 -21.81 18.06
N ASP A 69 -2.48 -22.01 16.89
CA ASP A 69 -1.77 -22.56 15.73
C ASP A 69 -0.85 -21.50 15.14
N ALA A 70 0.45 -21.67 15.33
CA ALA A 70 1.52 -20.85 14.78
C ALA A 70 2.43 -21.67 13.84
N THR A 71 1.89 -22.72 13.21
CA THR A 71 2.59 -23.49 12.18
C THR A 71 3.05 -22.60 11.02
N GLY A 72 2.21 -21.65 10.59
CA GLY A 72 2.56 -20.65 9.58
C GLY A 72 3.75 -19.76 9.94
N LEU A 73 4.08 -19.64 11.24
CA LEU A 73 5.26 -18.92 11.72
C LEU A 73 6.47 -19.84 11.96
N GLY A 74 6.37 -21.13 11.60
CA GLY A 74 7.37 -22.16 11.89
C GLY A 74 7.49 -22.50 13.38
N ARG A 75 6.41 -22.33 14.15
CA ARG A 75 6.40 -22.52 15.62
C ARG A 75 5.50 -23.66 16.12
N GLY A 76 4.72 -24.27 15.23
CA GLY A 76 3.77 -25.31 15.61
C GLY A 76 2.66 -24.77 16.50
N THR A 77 2.17 -25.59 17.43
CA THR A 77 1.16 -25.16 18.40
C THR A 77 1.82 -24.51 19.62
N LEU A 78 1.40 -23.28 19.94
CA LEU A 78 1.86 -22.54 21.12
C LEU A 78 0.82 -22.60 22.24
N THR A 79 1.26 -22.78 23.48
CA THR A 79 0.40 -22.64 24.66
C THR A 79 0.39 -21.19 25.13
N LEU A 80 -0.79 -20.65 25.38
CA LEU A 80 -0.98 -19.35 26.02
C LEU A 80 -1.25 -19.55 27.52
N ARG A 81 -0.79 -18.62 28.35
CA ARG A 81 -0.87 -18.70 29.81
C ARG A 81 -1.52 -17.47 30.38
N ASP A 82 -2.25 -17.66 31.47
CA ASP A 82 -2.79 -16.64 32.36
C ASP A 82 -2.01 -16.71 33.69
N ASP A 83 -0.74 -16.31 33.64
CA ASP A 83 0.25 -16.36 34.72
C ASP A 83 0.79 -14.98 35.15
N GLY A 84 0.32 -13.91 34.50
CA GLY A 84 0.76 -12.54 34.73
C GLY A 84 2.20 -12.26 34.31
N ARG A 85 2.78 -13.13 33.47
CA ARG A 85 4.17 -13.05 32.98
C ARG A 85 4.28 -13.26 31.47
N SER A 86 3.21 -13.71 30.82
CA SER A 86 3.22 -14.13 29.42
C SER A 86 2.70 -13.06 28.46
N ASN A 87 2.83 -11.78 28.85
CA ASN A 87 2.14 -10.64 28.22
C ASN A 87 0.63 -10.90 28.22
N ASP A 88 0.06 -11.06 29.39
CA ASP A 88 -1.30 -11.53 29.61
C ASP A 88 -2.05 -10.67 30.64
N GLY A 89 -1.38 -9.86 31.45
CA GLY A 89 -2.03 -8.99 32.43
C GLY A 89 -1.81 -9.49 33.84
N ALA A 90 -2.86 -9.56 34.66
CA ALA A 90 -2.77 -10.09 36.01
C ALA A 90 -3.08 -11.59 36.01
N ALA A 91 -2.35 -12.38 36.80
CA ALA A 91 -2.59 -13.82 36.85
C ALA A 91 -4.02 -14.17 37.30
N GLY A 92 -4.69 -15.03 36.53
CA GLY A 92 -6.05 -15.51 36.76
C GLY A 92 -7.15 -14.54 36.33
N ASP A 93 -6.86 -13.53 35.50
CA ASP A 93 -7.84 -12.54 35.03
C ASP A 93 -8.59 -12.96 33.75
N GLY A 94 -8.32 -14.16 33.26
CA GLY A 94 -8.94 -14.76 32.08
C GLY A 94 -8.34 -14.26 30.76
N VAL A 95 -7.27 -13.47 30.79
CA VAL A 95 -6.49 -13.14 29.59
C VAL A 95 -5.31 -14.09 29.51
N PHE A 96 -5.19 -14.76 28.37
CA PHE A 96 -4.12 -15.71 28.10
C PHE A 96 -3.17 -15.09 27.09
N GLY A 97 -1.87 -15.16 27.36
CA GLY A 97 -0.83 -14.56 26.52
C GLY A 97 0.31 -15.52 26.17
N ALA A 98 1.00 -15.21 25.08
CA ALA A 98 2.28 -15.79 24.73
C ALA A 98 3.17 -14.78 23.99
N LEU A 99 4.48 -14.98 24.09
CA LEU A 99 5.46 -14.30 23.26
C LEU A 99 6.10 -15.31 22.31
N THR A 100 6.09 -15.00 21.02
CA THR A 100 6.69 -15.83 19.98
C THR A 100 7.52 -14.98 19.00
N SER A 101 7.99 -15.58 17.92
CA SER A 101 8.65 -14.90 16.80
C SER A 101 8.50 -15.73 15.54
N VAL A 102 8.76 -15.15 14.37
CA VAL A 102 8.78 -15.88 13.11
C VAL A 102 10.08 -16.68 13.01
N ALA A 103 10.00 -17.99 12.77
CA ALA A 103 11.19 -18.81 12.57
C ALA A 103 11.98 -18.34 11.34
N ALA A 104 13.30 -18.54 11.35
CA ALA A 104 14.11 -18.28 10.17
C ALA A 104 13.71 -19.24 9.03
N GLY A 105 13.71 -18.75 7.78
CA GLY A 105 13.38 -19.54 6.60
C GLY A 105 11.88 -19.71 6.32
N VAL A 106 10.99 -19.10 7.11
CA VAL A 106 9.57 -19.00 6.77
C VAL A 106 9.45 -18.04 5.57
N PRO A 107 8.78 -18.46 4.47
CA PRO A 107 8.62 -17.61 3.29
C PRO A 107 7.70 -16.40 3.57
N PRO A 108 7.82 -15.31 2.79
CA PRO A 108 6.89 -14.19 2.87
C PRO A 108 5.46 -14.64 2.61
N GLY A 109 4.50 -14.04 3.30
CA GLY A 109 3.09 -14.38 3.15
C GLY A 109 2.23 -13.97 4.32
N GLU A 110 0.93 -14.19 4.19
CA GLU A 110 -0.06 -13.90 5.22
C GLU A 110 -0.54 -15.21 5.88
N HIS A 111 -0.58 -15.23 7.20
CA HIS A 111 -1.02 -16.38 7.99
C HIS A 111 -2.11 -15.96 8.97
N LEU A 112 -3.24 -16.68 8.98
CA LEU A 112 -4.27 -16.49 9.99
C LEU A 112 -3.87 -17.21 11.27
N LEU A 113 -3.77 -16.48 12.37
CA LEU A 113 -3.52 -17.07 13.69
C LEU A 113 -4.85 -17.36 14.37
N VAL A 114 -5.07 -18.62 14.73
CA VAL A 114 -6.30 -19.08 15.38
C VAL A 114 -5.97 -19.60 16.76
N ALA A 115 -6.62 -19.01 17.77
CA ALA A 115 -6.61 -19.51 19.13
C ALA A 115 -7.71 -20.56 19.31
N GLN A 116 -7.45 -21.53 20.17
CA GLN A 116 -8.40 -22.55 20.60
C GLN A 116 -8.34 -22.67 22.12
N ALA A 117 -9.50 -22.73 22.77
CA ALA A 117 -9.63 -23.09 24.17
C ALA A 117 -10.28 -24.48 24.30
N ARG A 118 -9.95 -25.17 25.38
CA ARG A 118 -10.59 -26.43 25.78
C ARG A 118 -10.83 -26.44 27.29
N ASP A 119 -11.97 -26.97 27.70
CA ASP A 119 -12.36 -27.15 29.11
C ASP A 119 -12.11 -28.59 29.62
N ARG A 120 -12.50 -28.90 30.86
CA ARG A 120 -12.33 -30.25 31.44
C ARG A 120 -13.26 -31.29 30.85
N ALA A 121 -14.44 -30.87 30.39
CA ALA A 121 -15.41 -31.75 29.72
C ALA A 121 -14.98 -32.12 28.29
N GLY A 122 -14.00 -31.40 27.73
CA GLY A 122 -13.48 -31.59 26.39
C GLY A 122 -14.14 -30.68 25.34
N ASN A 123 -15.02 -29.77 25.75
CA ASN A 123 -15.62 -28.77 24.86
C ASN A 123 -14.53 -27.83 24.36
N ARG A 124 -14.72 -27.31 23.14
CA ARG A 124 -13.75 -26.46 22.45
C ARG A 124 -14.43 -25.26 21.84
N ALA A 125 -13.71 -24.17 21.79
CA ALA A 125 -14.07 -23.00 21.00
C ALA A 125 -12.80 -22.40 20.36
N SER A 126 -12.99 -21.69 19.26
CA SER A 126 -11.91 -21.09 18.49
C SER A 126 -12.14 -19.60 18.27
N LEU A 127 -11.07 -18.82 18.11
CA LEU A 127 -11.13 -17.42 17.71
C LEU A 127 -9.94 -17.08 16.80
N GLN A 128 -10.22 -16.44 15.67
CA GLN A 128 -9.18 -15.83 14.86
C GLN A 128 -8.61 -14.60 15.58
N LEU A 129 -7.33 -14.64 15.91
CA LEU A 129 -6.66 -13.51 16.56
C LEU A 129 -6.38 -12.36 15.58
N GLY A 130 -6.20 -12.70 14.30
CA GLY A 130 -5.92 -11.77 13.21
C GLY A 130 -4.99 -12.41 12.18
N ALA A 131 -4.85 -11.78 11.02
CA ALA A 131 -3.80 -12.10 10.07
C ALA A 131 -2.46 -11.55 10.54
N PHE A 132 -1.42 -12.34 10.31
CA PHE A 132 -0.03 -11.97 10.52
C PHE A 132 0.74 -12.05 9.20
N THR A 133 1.44 -10.97 8.84
CA THR A 133 2.24 -10.91 7.61
C THR A 133 3.71 -11.20 7.91
N VAL A 134 4.23 -12.30 7.36
CA VAL A 134 5.66 -12.56 7.30
C VAL A 134 6.24 -11.73 6.16
N LEU A 135 7.17 -10.83 6.50
CA LEU A 135 7.78 -9.91 5.55
C LEU A 135 8.99 -10.57 4.87
N GLY A 136 9.08 -10.39 3.56
CA GLY A 136 10.30 -10.57 2.79
C GLY A 136 11.31 -9.43 3.01
N PRO A 137 12.55 -9.61 2.54
CA PRO A 137 13.55 -8.55 2.58
C PRO A 137 13.09 -7.36 1.72
N ALA A 138 13.24 -6.15 2.27
CA ALA A 138 13.03 -4.94 1.48
C ALA A 138 14.07 -4.86 0.35
N GLY A 139 13.67 -4.42 -0.84
CA GLY A 139 14.54 -4.26 -2.00
C GLY A 139 15.35 -2.97 -2.01
N GLY A 140 15.10 -2.06 -1.06
CA GLY A 140 15.81 -0.79 -0.94
C GLY A 140 16.11 -0.39 0.51
N ALA A 141 16.84 0.70 0.66
CA ALA A 141 17.08 1.37 1.94
C ALA A 141 16.35 2.72 1.94
N VAL A 142 16.03 3.23 3.13
CA VAL A 142 15.47 4.58 3.28
C VAL A 142 16.49 5.60 2.75
N PRO A 143 16.13 6.44 1.75
CA PRO A 143 17.03 7.44 1.21
C PRO A 143 17.60 8.39 2.27
N PRO A 144 18.87 8.83 2.14
CA PRO A 144 19.45 9.81 3.05
C PRO A 144 18.61 11.08 3.18
N GLY A 145 18.44 11.56 4.41
CA GLY A 145 17.66 12.75 4.71
C GLY A 145 16.17 12.50 4.94
N LEU A 146 15.68 11.28 4.71
CA LEU A 146 14.34 10.87 5.16
C LEU A 146 14.38 10.25 6.57
N PRO A 147 13.27 10.34 7.34
CA PRO A 147 13.15 9.66 8.62
C PRO A 147 13.28 8.13 8.51
N ALA A 148 14.13 7.52 9.33
CA ALA A 148 14.26 6.05 9.44
C ALA A 148 13.16 5.40 10.30
N ARG A 149 12.02 6.06 10.44
CA ARG A 149 10.87 5.66 11.28
C ARG A 149 9.57 6.03 10.56
N PRO A 150 8.41 5.48 10.98
CA PRO A 150 7.12 6.04 10.57
C PRO A 150 7.11 7.55 10.81
N ALA A 151 6.69 8.26 9.77
CA ALA A 151 6.77 9.71 9.66
C ALA A 151 5.48 10.22 9.02
N TYR A 152 5.02 11.38 9.46
CA TYR A 152 3.70 11.88 9.15
C TYR A 152 3.77 13.30 8.59
N GLY A 153 2.81 13.63 7.75
CA GLY A 153 2.63 14.99 7.25
C GLY A 153 1.19 15.23 6.84
N THR A 154 0.92 16.49 6.51
CA THR A 154 -0.38 16.94 5.99
C THR A 154 -0.15 17.82 4.75
N ASN A 155 -1.22 18.32 4.14
CA ASN A 155 -1.14 19.35 3.12
C ASN A 155 -1.34 20.77 3.66
N ASP A 156 -1.40 20.91 4.99
CA ASP A 156 -1.65 22.19 5.61
C ASP A 156 -0.36 23.00 5.67
N TRP A 157 -0.29 24.04 4.83
CA TRP A 157 0.78 25.03 4.86
C TRP A 157 0.25 26.40 4.51
N ASP A 158 0.79 27.41 5.17
CA ASP A 158 0.57 28.80 4.82
C ASP A 158 1.84 29.59 5.14
N GLU A 159 2.18 30.58 4.30
CA GLU A 159 3.31 31.47 4.57
C GLU A 159 3.00 32.45 5.71
N SER A 160 1.71 32.70 5.96
CA SER A 160 1.21 33.41 7.13
C SER A 160 1.22 32.47 8.33
N ALA A 161 2.07 32.80 9.32
CA ALA A 161 2.16 32.04 10.56
C ALA A 161 0.83 31.94 11.33
N ALA A 162 -0.14 32.84 11.08
CA ALA A 162 -1.46 32.79 11.71
C ALA A 162 -2.40 31.74 11.09
N LEU A 163 -2.10 31.30 9.87
CA LEU A 163 -2.89 30.31 9.11
C LEU A 163 -2.14 28.97 8.98
N ASP A 164 -0.83 28.96 9.26
CA ASP A 164 0.03 27.77 9.28
C ASP A 164 -0.28 26.87 10.50
N TRP A 165 -1.36 26.10 10.41
CA TRP A 165 -1.74 25.18 11.48
C TRP A 165 -0.69 24.10 11.70
N GLN A 166 -0.15 23.49 10.64
CA GLN A 166 0.85 22.43 10.78
C GLN A 166 2.05 22.94 11.58
N GLY A 167 2.58 24.11 11.23
CA GLY A 167 3.68 24.76 11.93
C GLY A 167 3.38 25.22 13.36
N SER A 168 2.11 25.44 13.72
CA SER A 168 1.69 25.93 15.05
C SER A 168 1.06 24.85 15.94
N SER A 169 0.78 23.67 15.40
CA SER A 169 0.09 22.56 16.09
C SER A 169 0.84 21.97 17.29
N GLY A 170 2.17 22.15 17.36
CA GLY A 170 3.03 21.52 18.35
C GLY A 170 3.29 20.02 18.11
N VAL A 171 2.76 19.46 17.02
CA VAL A 171 3.02 18.08 16.59
C VAL A 171 4.35 18.05 15.81
N PRO A 172 5.25 17.07 16.05
CA PRO A 172 6.51 16.96 15.34
C PRO A 172 6.31 16.34 13.95
N TRP A 173 5.77 17.13 13.01
CA TRP A 173 5.59 16.71 11.63
C TRP A 173 6.92 16.50 10.91
N ASP A 174 6.94 15.52 10.00
CA ASP A 174 8.12 15.20 9.19
C ASP A 174 7.94 15.63 7.73
N TYR A 175 6.71 15.55 7.21
CA TYR A 175 6.38 15.88 5.82
C TYR A 175 5.37 17.02 5.72
N VAL A 176 5.36 17.69 4.58
CA VAL A 176 4.24 18.52 4.11
C VAL A 176 4.08 18.28 2.62
N TYR A 177 2.85 18.12 2.12
CA TYR A 177 2.62 17.81 0.71
C TYR A 177 1.74 18.83 -0.01
N GLN A 178 1.93 18.96 -1.31
CA GLN A 178 1.12 19.83 -2.15
C GLN A 178 0.96 19.22 -3.54
N TYR A 179 -0.26 19.27 -4.07
CA TYR A 179 -0.51 18.95 -5.48
C TYR A 179 -0.02 20.08 -6.38
N ILE A 180 0.67 19.71 -7.47
CA ILE A 180 0.93 20.61 -8.60
C ILE A 180 0.18 20.07 -9.82
N THR A 181 -0.75 20.87 -10.34
CA THR A 181 -1.58 20.51 -11.49
C THR A 181 -1.11 21.24 -12.74
N TYR A 182 -1.58 20.83 -13.91
CA TYR A 182 -1.23 21.56 -15.14
C TYR A 182 -1.70 23.02 -15.11
N ASP A 183 -2.79 23.34 -14.41
CA ASP A 183 -3.25 24.71 -14.21
C ASP A 183 -2.27 25.56 -13.39
N TRP A 184 -1.52 24.96 -12.46
CA TRP A 184 -0.41 25.65 -11.82
C TRP A 184 0.64 26.08 -12.85
N TYR A 185 0.93 25.26 -13.86
CA TYR A 185 1.90 25.62 -14.88
C TYR A 185 1.37 26.72 -15.82
N VAL A 186 0.15 26.60 -16.36
CA VAL A 186 -0.33 27.56 -17.39
C VAL A 186 -0.97 28.83 -16.83
N ASN A 187 -1.59 28.76 -15.65
CA ASN A 187 -2.26 29.90 -15.01
C ASN A 187 -1.53 30.39 -13.76
N GLY A 188 -0.57 29.61 -13.25
CA GLY A 188 0.21 29.88 -12.06
C GLY A 188 1.66 30.31 -12.32
N TRP A 189 2.31 29.83 -13.38
CA TRP A 189 3.70 30.17 -13.72
C TRP A 189 3.79 31.10 -14.94
N GLY A 190 4.30 32.32 -14.73
CA GLY A 190 4.60 33.25 -15.83
C GLY A 190 3.38 33.78 -16.58
N ALA A 191 2.17 33.55 -16.07
CA ALA A 191 0.95 34.01 -16.71
C ALA A 191 0.92 35.55 -16.75
N PRO A 192 0.40 36.17 -17.84
CA PRO A 192 0.37 37.62 -17.96
C PRO A 192 -0.31 38.29 -16.77
N GLY A 193 0.42 39.19 -16.10
CA GLY A 193 -0.09 39.96 -14.95
C GLY A 193 0.26 39.38 -13.57
N GLN A 194 0.95 38.24 -13.50
CA GLN A 194 1.43 37.70 -12.23
C GLN A 194 2.67 38.41 -11.68
N SER A 195 2.74 38.45 -10.36
CA SER A 195 3.93 38.82 -9.62
C SER A 195 5.02 37.74 -9.69
N ALA A 196 6.28 38.14 -9.52
CA ALA A 196 7.39 37.20 -9.41
C ALA A 196 7.22 36.19 -8.25
N ARG A 197 6.44 36.54 -7.22
CA ARG A 197 6.11 35.65 -6.10
C ARG A 197 5.16 34.53 -6.54
N GLU A 198 4.14 34.85 -7.32
CA GLU A 198 3.16 33.88 -7.82
C GLU A 198 3.83 32.90 -8.79
N ALA A 199 4.75 33.39 -9.62
CA ALA A 199 5.52 32.58 -10.54
C ALA A 199 6.50 31.59 -9.87
N ASP A 200 6.79 31.69 -8.57
CA ASP A 200 7.72 30.78 -7.86
C ASP A 200 7.00 29.95 -6.78
N TYR A 201 5.80 29.46 -7.09
CA TYR A 201 4.99 28.73 -6.12
C TYR A 201 5.69 27.48 -5.57
N VAL A 202 6.27 26.63 -6.42
CA VAL A 202 6.93 25.38 -5.99
C VAL A 202 8.17 25.72 -5.17
N GLY A 203 8.96 26.69 -5.60
CA GLY A 203 10.16 27.11 -4.88
C GLY A 203 9.82 27.69 -3.51
N ARG A 204 8.73 28.47 -3.38
CA ARG A 204 8.25 28.97 -2.10
C ARG A 204 7.80 27.85 -1.16
N PHE A 205 6.99 26.92 -1.67
CA PHE A 205 6.54 25.77 -0.89
C PHE A 205 7.71 24.93 -0.36
N VAL A 206 8.66 24.59 -1.24
CA VAL A 206 9.83 23.78 -0.89
C VAL A 206 10.72 24.49 0.13
N ARG A 207 10.97 25.80 -0.04
CA ARG A 207 11.76 26.58 0.93
C ARG A 207 11.03 26.77 2.26
N TYR A 208 9.71 26.92 2.26
CA TYR A 208 8.90 26.93 3.48
C TYR A 208 9.09 25.61 4.24
N ALA A 209 8.90 24.47 3.55
CA ALA A 209 9.02 23.14 4.16
C ALA A 209 10.40 22.94 4.79
N TRP A 210 11.46 23.21 4.03
CA TRP A 210 12.83 23.14 4.54
C TRP A 210 13.08 24.09 5.70
N GLY A 211 12.54 25.32 5.66
CA GLY A 211 12.63 26.29 6.74
C GLY A 211 12.02 25.80 8.06
N LYS A 212 11.02 24.90 7.98
CA LYS A 212 10.37 24.26 9.13
C LYS A 212 10.97 22.92 9.51
N GLY A 213 11.92 22.41 8.72
CA GLY A 213 12.51 21.09 8.92
C GLY A 213 11.67 19.94 8.37
N TYR A 214 10.65 20.23 7.55
CA TYR A 214 9.87 19.22 6.85
C TYR A 214 10.55 18.80 5.55
N VAL A 215 10.26 17.57 5.12
CA VAL A 215 10.54 17.10 3.76
C VAL A 215 9.31 17.44 2.89
N PRO A 216 9.43 18.33 1.89
CA PRO A 216 8.34 18.63 0.98
C PRO A 216 8.05 17.44 0.05
N VAL A 217 6.77 17.17 -0.18
CA VAL A 217 6.28 16.21 -1.16
C VAL A 217 5.46 16.96 -2.22
N LEU A 218 5.91 16.91 -3.46
CA LEU A 218 5.21 17.44 -4.62
C LEU A 218 4.45 16.29 -5.28
N SER A 219 3.12 16.26 -5.11
CA SER A 219 2.24 15.36 -5.86
C SER A 219 2.04 15.94 -7.26
N VAL A 220 2.87 15.49 -8.20
CA VAL A 220 2.87 15.92 -9.60
C VAL A 220 1.65 15.33 -10.29
N TYR A 221 0.67 16.14 -10.64
CA TYR A 221 -0.60 15.68 -11.22
C TYR A 221 -0.92 16.49 -12.48
N LEU A 222 0.01 16.44 -13.44
CA LEU A 222 0.02 17.27 -14.64
C LEU A 222 -0.71 16.57 -15.79
N MET A 223 -0.60 15.23 -15.92
CA MET A 223 -1.14 14.48 -17.07
C MET A 223 -2.67 14.56 -17.16
N LEU A 224 -3.36 14.64 -16.02
CA LEU A 224 -4.80 14.85 -15.99
C LEU A 224 -5.19 16.19 -16.65
N GLY A 225 -4.50 17.27 -16.28
CA GLY A 225 -4.84 18.62 -16.70
C GLY A 225 -4.25 19.04 -18.05
N VAL A 226 -3.17 18.40 -18.53
CA VAL A 226 -2.56 18.77 -19.81
C VAL A 226 -3.57 18.57 -20.95
N PRO A 227 -3.76 19.59 -21.82
CA PRO A 227 -4.69 19.50 -22.93
C PRO A 227 -4.34 18.36 -23.91
N PRO A 228 -5.34 17.70 -24.50
CA PRO A 228 -6.78 17.92 -24.28
C PRO A 228 -7.25 17.34 -22.94
N ALA A 229 -8.07 18.07 -22.18
CA ALA A 229 -8.63 17.59 -20.91
C ALA A 229 -9.86 16.71 -21.16
N THR A 230 -9.64 15.45 -21.51
CA THR A 230 -10.68 14.46 -21.89
C THR A 230 -11.18 13.60 -20.72
N GLY A 231 -10.74 13.90 -19.50
CA GLY A 231 -11.02 13.11 -18.30
C GLY A 231 -9.84 12.24 -17.86
N GLU A 232 -10.08 11.46 -16.82
CA GLU A 232 -9.12 10.54 -16.20
C GLU A 232 -9.43 9.11 -16.63
N GLY A 233 -8.40 8.40 -17.12
CA GLY A 233 -8.54 7.03 -17.58
C GLY A 233 -7.45 6.62 -18.56
N GLY A 234 -7.18 5.32 -18.64
CA GLY A 234 -6.06 4.83 -19.44
C GLY A 234 -6.24 5.03 -20.94
N GLU A 235 -7.47 4.94 -21.48
CA GLU A 235 -7.74 5.26 -22.89
C GLU A 235 -7.55 6.76 -23.18
N GLN A 236 -8.04 7.62 -22.28
CA GLN A 236 -7.88 9.07 -22.37
C GLN A 236 -6.39 9.44 -22.35
N TYR A 237 -5.62 8.89 -21.43
CA TYR A 237 -4.17 9.12 -21.34
C TYR A 237 -3.43 8.58 -22.56
N ALA A 238 -3.68 7.34 -22.98
CA ALA A 238 -3.06 6.77 -24.18
C ALA A 238 -3.32 7.63 -25.42
N GLN A 239 -4.54 8.17 -25.57
CA GLN A 239 -4.87 9.09 -26.66
C GLN A 239 -4.11 10.42 -26.55
N LYS A 240 -4.05 11.02 -25.35
CA LYS A 240 -3.30 12.26 -25.12
C LYS A 240 -1.82 12.12 -25.47
N LEU A 241 -1.21 11.00 -25.10
CA LEU A 241 0.21 10.73 -25.30
C LEU A 241 0.61 10.58 -26.77
N GLN A 242 -0.34 10.35 -27.68
CA GLN A 242 -0.08 10.37 -29.13
C GLN A 242 0.03 11.79 -29.72
N ASN A 243 -0.24 12.83 -28.94
CA ASN A 243 -0.11 14.22 -29.37
C ASN A 243 1.25 14.80 -28.94
N PRO A 244 2.16 15.13 -29.88
CA PRO A 244 3.49 15.65 -29.54
C PRO A 244 3.43 16.99 -28.81
N GLY A 245 2.41 17.82 -29.07
CA GLY A 245 2.20 19.08 -28.35
C GLY A 245 1.81 18.87 -26.89
N THR A 246 1.02 17.82 -26.61
CA THR A 246 0.65 17.42 -25.25
C THR A 246 1.87 16.92 -24.49
N VAL A 247 2.64 15.99 -25.07
CA VAL A 247 3.85 15.44 -24.45
C VAL A 247 4.89 16.53 -24.19
N ALA A 248 5.15 17.41 -25.16
CA ALA A 248 6.09 18.52 -25.00
C ALA A 248 5.65 19.49 -23.89
N SER A 249 4.35 19.81 -23.81
CA SER A 249 3.82 20.72 -22.78
C SER A 249 3.89 20.10 -21.39
N TYR A 250 3.61 18.81 -21.28
CA TYR A 250 3.78 18.04 -20.04
C TYR A 250 5.23 18.06 -19.55
N LEU A 251 6.19 17.73 -20.42
CA LEU A 251 7.62 17.71 -20.08
C LEU A 251 8.14 19.11 -19.70
N ALA A 252 7.64 20.17 -20.34
CA ALA A 252 7.98 21.54 -19.97
C ALA A 252 7.46 21.91 -18.57
N ALA A 253 6.22 21.52 -18.24
CA ALA A 253 5.65 21.72 -16.91
C ALA A 253 6.40 20.96 -15.82
N LEU A 254 6.77 19.69 -16.09
CA LEU A 254 7.57 18.88 -15.17
C LEU A 254 8.96 19.49 -14.94
N ARG A 255 9.60 19.96 -16.02
CA ARG A 255 10.91 20.63 -15.96
C ARG A 255 10.87 21.86 -15.08
N GLU A 256 9.83 22.68 -15.21
CA GLU A 256 9.68 23.88 -14.39
C GLU A 256 9.45 23.54 -12.91
N ALA A 257 8.65 22.51 -12.62
CA ALA A 257 8.46 22.05 -11.24
C ALA A 257 9.78 21.59 -10.62
N ALA A 258 10.57 20.79 -11.34
CA ALA A 258 11.91 20.38 -10.92
C ALA A 258 12.83 21.59 -10.75
N HIS A 259 12.85 22.51 -11.71
CA HIS A 259 13.67 23.72 -11.66
C HIS A 259 13.42 24.55 -10.39
N GLN A 260 12.15 24.75 -10.02
CA GLN A 260 11.79 25.50 -8.82
C GLN A 260 12.10 24.74 -7.52
N ALA A 261 12.02 23.41 -7.54
CA ALA A 261 12.26 22.56 -6.38
C ALA A 261 13.76 22.32 -6.08
N ARG A 262 14.65 22.73 -6.98
CA ARG A 262 16.10 22.52 -6.84
C ARG A 262 16.66 23.15 -5.57
N GLY A 263 17.58 22.46 -4.90
CA GLY A 263 18.24 22.97 -3.70
C GLY A 263 19.20 21.97 -3.06
N GLU A 264 19.44 22.12 -1.75
CA GLU A 264 20.42 21.32 -1.00
C GLU A 264 19.80 20.26 -0.09
N ARG A 265 18.47 20.24 0.04
CA ARG A 265 17.74 19.31 0.91
C ARG A 265 16.77 18.46 0.10
N PRO A 266 16.39 17.26 0.59
CA PRO A 266 15.48 16.39 -0.14
C PRO A 266 14.12 17.04 -0.42
N VAL A 267 13.57 16.75 -1.59
CA VAL A 267 12.17 16.99 -1.98
C VAL A 267 11.67 15.73 -2.68
N ILE A 268 10.49 15.25 -2.34
CA ILE A 268 9.92 14.05 -2.97
C ILE A 268 9.04 14.48 -4.15
N PHE A 269 9.31 13.94 -5.33
CA PHE A 269 8.45 14.03 -6.50
C PHE A 269 7.59 12.78 -6.56
N HIS A 270 6.39 12.88 -6.01
CA HIS A 270 5.35 11.86 -6.14
C HIS A 270 4.74 12.00 -7.54
N LEU A 271 5.06 11.05 -8.43
CA LEU A 271 4.78 11.19 -9.86
C LEU A 271 3.41 10.64 -10.24
N GLU A 272 2.61 11.54 -10.81
CA GLU A 272 1.38 11.29 -11.55
C GLU A 272 0.45 10.31 -10.84
N PRO A 273 -0.24 10.77 -9.79
CA PRO A 273 -1.28 9.99 -9.16
C PRO A 273 -2.22 9.36 -10.17
N ASP A 274 -2.53 8.09 -9.96
CA ASP A 274 -3.38 7.22 -10.80
C ASP A 274 -2.88 6.96 -12.23
N PHE A 275 -1.99 7.77 -12.81
CA PHE A 275 -1.56 7.62 -14.20
C PHE A 275 -0.93 6.25 -14.48
N TYR A 276 0.05 5.84 -13.67
CA TYR A 276 0.68 4.53 -13.79
C TYR A 276 -0.35 3.40 -13.65
N GLY A 277 -1.26 3.52 -12.67
CA GLY A 277 -2.33 2.56 -12.45
C GLY A 277 -3.28 2.44 -13.65
N PHE A 278 -3.69 3.57 -14.24
CA PHE A 278 -4.56 3.60 -15.39
C PHE A 278 -3.89 3.05 -16.64
N MET A 279 -2.61 3.35 -16.86
CA MET A 279 -1.85 2.84 -17.99
C MET A 279 -1.63 1.33 -17.87
N GLN A 280 -1.34 0.82 -16.67
CA GLN A 280 -1.25 -0.62 -16.43
C GLN A 280 -2.59 -1.31 -16.67
N ALA A 281 -3.68 -0.79 -16.10
CA ALA A 281 -5.03 -1.32 -16.28
C ALA A 281 -5.47 -1.31 -17.75
N TYR A 282 -5.13 -0.23 -18.48
CA TYR A 282 -5.36 -0.13 -19.93
C TYR A 282 -4.61 -1.20 -20.71
N SER A 283 -3.34 -1.44 -20.39
CA SER A 283 -2.54 -2.50 -21.03
C SER A 283 -3.14 -3.89 -20.82
N ARG A 284 -3.81 -4.11 -19.68
CA ARG A 284 -4.47 -5.37 -19.33
C ARG A 284 -5.89 -5.51 -19.84
N SER A 285 -6.50 -4.42 -20.32
CA SER A 285 -7.88 -4.42 -20.76
C SER A 285 -8.14 -5.53 -21.80
N PRO A 286 -9.27 -6.25 -21.71
CA PRO A 286 -9.66 -7.23 -22.73
C PRO A 286 -9.98 -6.56 -24.07
N THR A 287 -10.23 -5.24 -24.08
CA THR A 287 -10.49 -4.45 -25.28
C THR A 287 -9.33 -3.51 -25.63
N ARG A 288 -8.12 -3.79 -25.13
CA ARG A 288 -6.93 -2.99 -25.46
C ARG A 288 -6.67 -2.96 -26.98
N PRO A 289 -6.11 -1.86 -27.52
CA PRO A 289 -5.80 -1.77 -28.94
C PRO A 289 -4.79 -2.81 -29.44
N GLU A 290 -4.80 -3.06 -30.74
CA GLU A 290 -3.82 -3.92 -31.40
C GLU A 290 -2.39 -3.40 -31.18
N GLY A 291 -1.46 -4.31 -30.87
CA GLY A 291 -0.07 -3.99 -30.56
C GLY A 291 0.20 -3.70 -29.08
N VAL A 292 -0.83 -3.39 -28.26
CA VAL A 292 -0.66 -3.24 -26.81
C VAL A 292 -0.59 -4.62 -26.14
N VAL A 293 0.50 -4.86 -25.43
CA VAL A 293 0.80 -6.09 -24.70
C VAL A 293 0.53 -5.85 -23.21
N PRO A 294 -0.16 -6.77 -22.51
CA PRO A 294 -0.39 -6.66 -21.06
C PRO A 294 0.91 -6.49 -20.29
N ASP A 295 0.92 -5.51 -19.40
CA ASP A 295 2.04 -5.21 -18.50
C ASP A 295 3.35 -4.83 -19.19
N ASP A 296 3.31 -4.52 -20.48
CA ASP A 296 4.47 -4.07 -21.23
C ASP A 296 4.28 -2.60 -21.65
N PRO A 297 4.84 -1.63 -20.89
CA PRO A 297 4.77 -0.21 -21.26
C PRO A 297 5.54 0.11 -22.54
N SER A 298 6.47 -0.73 -22.99
CA SER A 298 7.15 -0.53 -24.28
C SER A 298 6.23 -0.77 -25.49
N SER A 299 5.11 -1.46 -25.28
CA SER A 299 4.11 -1.70 -26.31
C SER A 299 3.13 -0.54 -26.53
N ILE A 300 3.14 0.47 -25.66
CA ILE A 300 2.20 1.60 -25.70
C ILE A 300 2.88 2.80 -26.39
N PRO A 301 2.40 3.25 -27.56
CA PRO A 301 3.04 4.33 -28.31
C PRO A 301 2.86 5.70 -27.66
N VAL A 302 3.91 6.51 -27.67
CA VAL A 302 3.93 7.90 -27.18
C VAL A 302 4.64 8.77 -28.20
N ALA A 303 4.11 9.95 -28.50
CA ALA A 303 4.74 10.94 -29.37
C ALA A 303 5.85 11.71 -28.64
N LEU A 304 6.83 10.99 -28.07
CA LEU A 304 7.87 11.53 -27.19
C LEU A 304 8.85 12.43 -27.96
N ASN A 305 9.40 11.93 -29.07
CA ASN A 305 10.35 12.62 -29.94
C ASN A 305 11.56 13.22 -29.18
N VAL A 306 12.08 12.50 -28.20
CA VAL A 306 13.29 12.90 -27.43
C VAL A 306 14.44 11.94 -27.79
N ASP A 307 15.55 12.52 -28.27
CA ASP A 307 16.74 11.76 -28.62
C ASP A 307 17.23 10.90 -27.44
N GLY A 308 17.48 9.61 -27.70
CA GLY A 308 17.96 8.66 -26.70
C GLY A 308 16.87 7.84 -26.00
N TYR A 309 15.59 8.19 -26.20
CA TYR A 309 14.46 7.46 -25.61
C TYR A 309 13.53 6.92 -26.71
N PRO A 310 12.95 5.72 -26.53
CA PRO A 310 11.95 5.20 -27.47
C PRO A 310 10.63 5.99 -27.39
N ASP A 311 9.92 6.07 -28.51
CA ASP A 311 8.57 6.68 -28.62
C ASP A 311 7.48 5.77 -28.01
N THR A 312 7.67 5.42 -26.73
CA THR A 312 6.83 4.49 -25.98
C THR A 312 6.57 5.01 -24.57
N LEU A 313 5.62 4.41 -23.87
CA LEU A 313 5.34 4.77 -22.48
C LEU A 313 6.53 4.48 -21.56
N ALA A 314 7.28 3.42 -21.85
CA ALA A 314 8.56 3.14 -21.20
C ALA A 314 9.54 4.31 -21.36
N GLY A 315 9.77 4.77 -22.60
CA GLY A 315 10.68 5.88 -22.88
C GLY A 315 10.24 7.21 -22.26
N LEU A 316 8.93 7.48 -22.19
CA LEU A 316 8.42 8.65 -21.48
C LEU A 316 8.75 8.58 -19.98
N GLY A 317 8.52 7.43 -19.35
CA GLY A 317 8.80 7.24 -17.93
C GLY A 317 10.28 7.37 -17.59
N GLU A 318 11.15 6.73 -18.38
CA GLU A 318 12.61 6.89 -18.27
C GLU A 318 13.03 8.36 -18.40
N HIS A 319 12.50 9.07 -19.40
CA HIS A 319 12.82 10.48 -19.60
C HIS A 319 12.32 11.39 -18.47
N MET A 320 11.16 11.08 -17.87
CA MET A 320 10.64 11.82 -16.71
C MET A 320 11.62 11.75 -15.53
N VAL A 321 12.15 10.57 -15.22
CA VAL A 321 13.13 10.38 -14.14
C VAL A 321 14.40 11.18 -14.42
N ASP A 322 14.97 11.04 -15.61
CA ASP A 322 16.21 11.73 -16.00
C ASP A 322 16.06 13.26 -16.02
N LEU A 323 14.91 13.76 -16.48
CA LEU A 323 14.61 15.18 -16.51
C LEU A 323 14.54 15.76 -15.09
N ILE A 324 13.89 15.09 -14.15
CA ILE A 324 13.83 15.54 -12.76
C ILE A 324 15.23 15.52 -12.14
N ARG A 325 16.00 14.45 -12.33
CA ARG A 325 17.36 14.34 -11.78
C ARG A 325 18.32 15.38 -12.33
N ALA A 326 18.19 15.72 -13.61
CA ALA A 326 19.02 16.75 -14.26
C ALA A 326 18.71 18.16 -13.73
N GLU A 327 17.44 18.48 -13.51
CA GLU A 327 17.01 19.83 -13.08
C GLU A 327 17.07 20.03 -11.56
N ALA A 328 16.79 18.97 -10.78
CA ALA A 328 16.80 18.96 -9.32
C ALA A 328 17.53 17.71 -8.77
N PRO A 329 18.86 17.74 -8.67
CA PRO A 329 19.64 16.62 -8.14
C PRO A 329 19.33 16.23 -6.69
N ASN A 330 18.64 17.11 -5.95
CA ASN A 330 18.16 16.87 -4.58
C ASN A 330 16.76 16.21 -4.54
N ALA A 331 16.10 16.02 -5.69
CA ALA A 331 14.80 15.39 -5.76
C ALA A 331 14.90 13.87 -5.62
N LEU A 332 13.99 13.31 -4.83
CA LEU A 332 13.73 11.88 -4.74
C LEU A 332 12.52 11.56 -5.62
N VAL A 333 12.71 10.70 -6.62
CA VAL A 333 11.65 10.36 -7.58
C VAL A 333 10.84 9.18 -7.07
N ALA A 334 9.51 9.32 -7.06
CA ALA A 334 8.58 8.34 -6.50
C ALA A 334 7.38 8.09 -7.43
N PRO A 335 7.46 7.13 -8.39
CA PRO A 335 6.31 6.68 -9.17
C PRO A 335 5.16 6.22 -8.28
N HIS A 336 3.93 6.55 -8.66
CA HIS A 336 2.75 6.09 -7.96
C HIS A 336 2.42 4.64 -8.35
N ALA A 337 2.47 3.73 -7.39
CA ALA A 337 2.03 2.35 -7.51
C ALA A 337 0.63 2.18 -6.91
N SER A 338 -0.37 2.01 -7.77
CA SER A 338 -1.76 1.87 -7.35
C SER A 338 -2.16 0.42 -7.08
N MET A 339 -2.81 0.15 -5.96
CA MET A 339 -3.23 -1.22 -5.59
C MET A 339 -4.23 -1.81 -6.60
N TRP A 340 -4.99 -0.96 -7.28
CA TRP A 340 -5.99 -1.35 -8.27
C TRP A 340 -5.45 -1.49 -9.69
N ALA A 341 -4.18 -1.15 -9.96
CA ALA A 341 -3.58 -1.05 -11.29
C ALA A 341 -3.70 -2.33 -12.14
N THR A 342 -3.78 -3.49 -11.48
CA THR A 342 -3.91 -4.79 -12.12
C THR A 342 -5.34 -5.14 -12.56
N GLY A 343 -6.31 -4.28 -12.24
CA GLY A 343 -7.74 -4.57 -12.39
C GLY A 343 -8.27 -5.54 -11.31
N ARG A 344 -7.43 -5.90 -10.34
CA ARG A 344 -7.77 -6.78 -9.21
C ARG A 344 -7.36 -6.11 -7.91
N GLU A 345 -8.22 -6.19 -6.91
CA GLU A 345 -7.97 -5.57 -5.61
C GLU A 345 -7.26 -6.55 -4.65
N PRO A 346 -6.10 -6.22 -4.07
CA PRO A 346 -5.41 -7.07 -3.09
C PRO A 346 -6.29 -7.51 -1.91
N ASN A 347 -7.26 -6.69 -1.47
CA ASN A 347 -8.23 -7.09 -0.44
C ASN A 347 -9.40 -7.95 -0.94
N ALA A 348 -9.42 -8.35 -2.21
CA ALA A 348 -10.46 -9.18 -2.81
C ALA A 348 -9.93 -10.51 -3.38
N VAL A 349 -8.64 -10.82 -3.17
CA VAL A 349 -7.97 -12.02 -3.71
C VAL A 349 -7.28 -12.84 -2.61
N PRO A 350 -6.94 -14.12 -2.86
CA PRO A 350 -6.13 -14.92 -1.93
C PRO A 350 -4.72 -14.32 -1.70
N PRO A 351 -4.07 -14.57 -0.55
CA PRO A 351 -2.79 -13.94 -0.22
C PRO A 351 -1.65 -14.21 -1.19
N GLY A 352 -1.57 -15.41 -1.78
CA GLY A 352 -0.54 -15.73 -2.77
C GLY A 352 -0.64 -14.83 -4.01
N GLU A 353 -1.87 -14.57 -4.47
CA GLU A 353 -2.12 -13.71 -5.63
C GLU A 353 -1.78 -12.24 -5.33
N VAL A 354 -1.89 -11.80 -4.07
CA VAL A 354 -1.50 -10.42 -3.67
C VAL A 354 -0.04 -10.13 -3.98
N ILE A 355 0.83 -11.11 -3.71
CA ILE A 355 2.27 -11.00 -3.99
C ILE A 355 2.49 -10.90 -5.50
N ASP A 356 1.78 -11.70 -6.30
CA ASP A 356 1.88 -11.66 -7.76
C ASP A 356 1.40 -10.30 -8.31
N LEU A 357 0.26 -9.78 -7.82
CA LEU A 357 -0.24 -8.46 -8.21
C LEU A 357 0.77 -7.34 -7.91
N ALA A 358 1.41 -7.39 -6.73
CA ALA A 358 2.44 -6.43 -6.35
C ALA A 358 3.66 -6.50 -7.27
N ARG A 359 4.13 -7.71 -7.60
CA ARG A 359 5.26 -7.94 -8.50
C ARG A 359 4.98 -7.44 -9.91
N ASP A 360 3.77 -7.66 -10.41
CA ASP A 360 3.41 -7.17 -11.74
C ASP A 360 3.34 -5.64 -11.78
N THR A 361 2.84 -4.99 -10.72
CA THR A 361 2.86 -3.52 -10.61
C THR A 361 4.29 -2.98 -10.51
N ALA A 362 5.16 -3.61 -9.71
CA ALA A 362 6.57 -3.24 -9.64
C ALA A 362 7.25 -3.38 -11.00
N ALA A 363 7.08 -4.51 -11.69
CA ALA A 363 7.69 -4.75 -13.00
C ALA A 363 7.23 -3.75 -14.07
N PHE A 364 5.94 -3.39 -14.07
CA PHE A 364 5.41 -2.37 -14.98
C PHE A 364 6.04 -0.99 -14.71
N ILE A 365 6.13 -0.59 -13.44
CA ILE A 365 6.74 0.68 -13.04
C ILE A 365 8.24 0.69 -13.33
N ASP A 366 8.96 -0.40 -13.05
CA ASP A 366 10.37 -0.56 -13.35
C ASP A 366 10.67 -0.40 -14.84
N ALA A 367 9.83 -1.00 -15.69
CA ALA A 367 9.90 -0.85 -17.14
C ALA A 367 9.53 0.56 -17.65
N MET A 368 8.96 1.42 -16.80
CA MET A 368 8.74 2.85 -17.04
C MET A 368 9.81 3.73 -16.35
N GLY A 369 11.01 3.21 -16.12
CA GLY A 369 12.10 3.94 -15.46
C GLY A 369 12.06 3.91 -13.93
N GLY A 370 11.11 3.20 -13.33
CA GLY A 370 11.01 3.03 -11.88
C GLY A 370 12.19 2.30 -11.24
N SER A 371 12.96 1.55 -12.03
CA SER A 371 14.20 0.89 -11.56
C SER A 371 15.29 1.88 -11.16
N GLU A 372 15.21 3.11 -11.67
CA GLU A 372 16.08 4.24 -11.32
C GLU A 372 15.39 5.22 -10.34
N ALA A 373 14.20 4.89 -9.83
CA ALA A 373 13.49 5.71 -8.83
C ALA A 373 14.04 5.48 -7.41
N ASP A 374 13.78 6.44 -6.52
CA ASP A 374 14.28 6.41 -5.14
C ASP A 374 13.26 5.79 -4.17
N LEU A 375 11.97 5.86 -4.52
CA LEU A 375 10.83 5.47 -3.70
C LEU A 375 9.70 4.94 -4.60
N LEU A 376 8.72 4.27 -4.00
CA LEU A 376 7.39 4.09 -4.57
C LEU A 376 6.39 4.84 -3.69
N PHE A 377 5.44 5.51 -4.31
CA PHE A 377 4.30 6.11 -3.62
C PHE A 377 3.09 5.20 -3.76
N VAL A 378 2.34 4.96 -2.69
CA VAL A 378 1.23 3.99 -2.69
C VAL A 378 0.02 4.57 -1.97
N GLU A 379 -1.16 4.13 -2.37
CA GLU A 379 -2.41 4.35 -1.69
C GLU A 379 -3.03 3.02 -1.26
N TRP A 380 -3.51 2.94 -0.01
CA TRP A 380 -4.27 1.77 0.44
C TRP A 380 -5.72 1.84 0.02
N SER A 381 -6.24 3.05 -0.15
CA SER A 381 -7.60 3.27 -0.60
C SER A 381 -7.71 4.65 -1.24
N ASP A 382 -8.31 4.68 -2.42
CA ASP A 382 -8.74 5.90 -3.10
C ASP A 382 -10.09 6.43 -2.55
N ARG A 383 -10.47 6.07 -1.32
CA ARG A 383 -11.78 6.41 -0.73
C ARG A 383 -11.62 6.97 0.66
N ASP A 384 -12.36 8.03 0.94
CA ASP A 384 -12.38 8.67 2.24
C ASP A 384 -12.89 7.73 3.34
N ALA A 385 -12.31 7.91 4.53
CA ALA A 385 -12.78 7.28 5.75
C ALA A 385 -14.25 7.61 6.00
N GLY A 386 -15.06 6.56 6.22
CA GLY A 386 -16.49 6.73 6.49
C GLY A 386 -17.35 7.09 5.27
N SER A 387 -16.84 6.97 4.03
CA SER A 387 -17.62 7.23 2.80
C SER A 387 -18.87 6.35 2.65
N GLY A 388 -18.98 5.24 3.37
CA GLY A 388 -20.13 4.32 3.35
C GLY A 388 -20.27 3.51 2.06
N LEU A 389 -19.40 3.74 1.07
CA LEU A 389 -19.43 3.06 -0.24
C LEU A 389 -18.88 1.63 -0.18
N ARG A 390 -18.03 1.31 0.81
CA ARG A 390 -17.42 -0.01 1.04
C ARG A 390 -17.22 -0.25 2.54
N PRO A 391 -17.09 -1.53 2.98
CA PRO A 391 -16.64 -1.84 4.33
C PRO A 391 -15.33 -1.13 4.64
N TRP A 392 -15.24 -0.52 5.81
CA TRP A 392 -14.00 0.08 6.30
C TRP A 392 -12.98 -1.01 6.65
N TRP A 393 -11.71 -0.63 6.78
CA TRP A 393 -10.61 -1.53 7.08
C TRP A 393 -10.78 -2.11 8.49
N ASP A 394 -10.73 -3.44 8.60
CA ASP A 394 -10.70 -4.15 9.88
C ASP A 394 -9.30 -4.03 10.50
N ASP A 395 -9.17 -3.12 11.47
CA ASP A 395 -7.94 -2.87 12.21
C ASP A 395 -7.51 -4.03 13.11
N THR A 396 -8.39 -5.03 13.31
CA THR A 396 -8.07 -6.28 13.99
C THR A 396 -7.52 -7.36 13.07
N ASN A 397 -7.48 -7.09 11.76
CA ASN A 397 -6.97 -7.99 10.72
C ASN A 397 -7.70 -9.35 10.62
N ARG A 398 -8.94 -9.46 11.09
CA ARG A 398 -9.72 -10.69 11.05
C ARG A 398 -10.46 -10.87 9.73
N THR A 399 -11.08 -9.82 9.24
CA THR A 399 -11.84 -9.79 7.98
C THR A 399 -11.15 -8.90 6.95
N LEU A 400 -11.61 -8.95 5.70
CA LEU A 400 -11.16 -8.05 4.63
C LEU A 400 -12.16 -6.90 4.47
N PRO A 401 -11.72 -5.69 4.06
CA PRO A 401 -10.33 -5.28 3.83
C PRO A 401 -9.55 -5.09 5.15
N ARG A 402 -8.21 -5.28 5.15
CA ARG A 402 -7.39 -5.17 6.38
C ARG A 402 -5.98 -4.63 6.18
N PRO A 403 -5.38 -3.93 7.17
CA PRO A 403 -4.04 -3.36 7.06
C PRO A 403 -2.93 -4.38 6.73
N ALA A 404 -2.97 -5.57 7.33
CA ALA A 404 -1.96 -6.61 7.09
C ALA A 404 -1.87 -7.02 5.61
N ARG A 405 -2.97 -6.89 4.87
CA ARG A 405 -3.06 -7.18 3.45
C ARG A 405 -2.38 -6.12 2.59
N ALA A 406 -2.56 -4.84 2.92
CA ALA A 406 -1.82 -3.76 2.28
C ALA A 406 -0.33 -3.88 2.54
N VAL A 407 0.06 -4.14 3.80
CA VAL A 407 1.47 -4.33 4.17
C VAL A 407 2.12 -5.50 3.42
N LEU A 408 1.38 -6.59 3.17
CA LEU A 408 1.86 -7.69 2.33
C LEU A 408 2.14 -7.22 0.89
N TRP A 409 1.19 -6.49 0.31
CA TRP A 409 1.31 -5.96 -1.05
C TRP A 409 2.49 -4.98 -1.16
N GLU A 410 2.63 -4.03 -0.24
CA GLU A 410 3.76 -3.08 -0.22
C GLU A 410 5.12 -3.77 -0.04
N ASN A 411 5.18 -4.79 0.83
CA ASN A 411 6.41 -5.54 1.04
C ASN A 411 6.81 -6.34 -0.20
N ALA A 412 5.84 -6.91 -0.91
CA ALA A 412 6.09 -7.60 -2.18
C ALA A 412 6.43 -6.63 -3.32
N LEU A 413 5.79 -5.45 -3.35
CA LEU A 413 6.02 -4.39 -4.33
C LEU A 413 7.46 -3.86 -4.22
N SER A 414 7.96 -3.70 -2.99
CA SER A 414 9.31 -3.22 -2.72
C SER A 414 10.38 -4.31 -2.78
N ALA A 415 10.04 -5.57 -3.10
CA ALA A 415 11.00 -6.67 -3.10
C ALA A 415 12.04 -6.54 -4.23
N PRO A 416 13.29 -6.97 -4.04
CA PRO A 416 14.31 -6.89 -5.09
C PRO A 416 13.95 -7.80 -6.27
N PRO A 417 14.32 -7.43 -7.51
CA PRO A 417 14.07 -8.25 -8.70
C PRO A 417 14.63 -9.67 -8.54
N GLY A 418 13.82 -10.67 -8.89
CA GLY A 418 14.24 -12.09 -8.91
C GLY A 418 14.15 -12.82 -7.56
N ASN A 419 13.52 -12.25 -6.54
CA ASN A 419 13.25 -12.97 -5.28
C ASN A 419 11.83 -13.57 -5.30
N PRO A 420 11.68 -14.92 -5.42
CA PRO A 420 10.40 -15.60 -5.50
C PRO A 420 9.60 -15.61 -4.19
#